data_AF-A0A3R6Z7K4-F1
#
_entry.id   AF-A0A3R6Z7K4-F1
#
_cell.length_a   1.000
_cell.length_b   1.000
_cell.length_c   1.000
_cell.angle_alpha   90.00
_cell.angle_beta   90.00
_cell.angle_gamma   90.00
#
_symmetry.space_group_name_H-M   'P 1'
#
loop_
_entity.id
_entity.type
_entity.pdbx_description
1 polymer ?
#
loop_
_entity_poly.entity_id
_entity_poly.type
_entity_poly.pdbx_seq_one_letter_code
_entity_poly.pdbx_strand_id
1 'polypeptide(L)' 'AAGPWDIDMARELKPSTIRARFGTDRVHNAVHCTDLSEDGALESQYFFDILARK' A
#
# COMPACT_ATOMS: atom_id res chain seq x y z
N ALA A 1 4.85 8.66 1.11
CA ALA A 1 3.44 8.29 0.90
C ALA A 1 3.35 7.22 -0.21
N ALA A 2 2.38 6.32 -0.14
CA ALA A 2 2.18 5.28 -1.14
C ALA A 2 1.80 5.86 -2.52
N GLY A 3 0.91 6.86 -2.55
CA GLY A 3 0.32 7.43 -3.76
C GLY A 3 -0.96 6.71 -4.20
N PRO A 4 -1.60 7.13 -5.31
CA PRO A 4 -2.78 6.47 -5.87
C PRO A 4 -2.56 4.97 -6.09
N TRP A 5 -3.62 4.16 -5.93
CA TRP A 5 -3.54 2.70 -6.06
C TRP A 5 -3.29 2.26 -7.51
N ASP A 6 -3.82 3.01 -8.49
CA ASP A 6 -3.54 2.85 -9.91
C ASP A 6 -2.19 3.50 -10.23
N ILE A 7 -1.29 2.71 -10.83
CA ILE A 7 0.10 3.12 -11.05
C ILE A 7 0.24 4.19 -12.13
N ASP A 8 -0.63 4.20 -13.14
CA ASP A 8 -0.58 5.17 -14.23
C ASP A 8 -1.06 6.53 -13.72
N MET A 9 -2.11 6.53 -12.90
CA MET A 9 -2.55 7.71 -12.15
C MET A 9 -1.47 8.20 -11.17
N ALA A 10 -0.78 7.30 -10.48
CA ALA A 10 0.30 7.67 -9.57
C ALA A 10 1.47 8.33 -10.30
N ARG A 11 1.87 7.81 -11.46
CA ARG A 11 2.93 8.39 -12.31
C ARG A 11 2.57 9.78 -12.81
N GLU A 12 1.34 9.97 -13.26
CA GLU A 12 0.88 11.26 -13.78
C GLU A 12 0.72 12.31 -12.67
N LEU A 13 -0.01 11.99 -11.60
CA LEU A 13 -0.41 12.96 -10.60
C LEU A 13 0.64 13.17 -9.48
N LYS A 14 1.40 12.13 -9.14
CA LYS A 14 2.29 12.09 -7.98
C LYS A 14 3.57 11.24 -8.26
N PRO A 15 4.39 11.62 -9.26
CA PRO A 15 5.50 10.80 -9.75
C PRO A 15 6.58 10.42 -8.72
N SER A 16 6.65 11.13 -7.59
CA SER A 16 7.62 10.86 -6.52
C SER A 16 7.18 9.79 -5.50
N THR A 17 5.94 9.28 -5.57
CA THR A 17 5.44 8.28 -4.61
C THR A 17 5.97 6.87 -4.89
N ILE A 18 5.82 5.97 -3.91
CA ILE A 18 6.33 4.59 -4.02
C ILE A 18 5.64 3.85 -5.17
N ARG A 19 4.31 3.91 -5.26
CA ARG A 19 3.55 3.24 -6.33
C ARG A 19 3.92 3.76 -7.73
N ALA A 20 4.18 5.07 -7.87
CA ALA A 20 4.59 5.67 -9.14
C ALA A 20 5.97 5.18 -9.61
N ARG A 21 6.93 5.09 -8.67
CA ARG A 21 8.33 4.77 -8.96
C ARG A 21 8.60 3.28 -9.13
N PHE A 22 7.84 2.44 -8.43
CA PHE A 22 8.17 1.02 -8.30
C PHE A 22 7.03 0.07 -8.67
N GLY A 23 5.80 0.57 -8.89
CA GLY A 23 4.69 -0.26 -9.34
C GLY A 23 4.84 -0.72 -10.78
N THR A 24 4.49 -1.98 -11.05
CA THR A 24 4.60 -2.62 -12.37
C THR A 24 3.26 -2.66 -13.10
N ASP A 25 2.18 -3.01 -12.38
CA ASP A 25 0.81 -2.98 -12.86
C ASP A 25 -0.17 -2.66 -11.70
N ARG A 26 -1.48 -2.69 -11.97
CA ARG A 26 -2.53 -2.40 -10.96
C ARG A 26 -2.55 -3.37 -9.78
N VAL A 27 -2.15 -4.63 -10.00
CA VAL A 27 -2.09 -5.67 -8.97
C VAL A 27 -0.74 -5.61 -8.26
N HIS A 28 0.36 -5.51 -9.01
CA HIS A 28 1.73 -5.41 -8.52
C HIS A 28 2.14 -3.94 -8.35
N ASN A 29 1.48 -3.22 -7.45
CA ASN A 29 1.69 -1.79 -7.22
C ASN A 29 2.81 -1.45 -6.21
N ALA A 30 3.67 -2.41 -5.89
CA ALA A 30 4.82 -2.33 -4.98
C ALA A 30 4.54 -2.16 -3.48
N VAL A 31 3.45 -1.50 -3.07
CA VAL A 31 3.14 -1.32 -1.64
C VAL A 31 1.64 -1.28 -1.35
N HIS A 32 1.24 -2.09 -0.37
CA HIS A 32 -0.06 -2.02 0.27
C HIS A 32 -0.03 -1.04 1.45
N CYS A 33 -1.09 -0.28 1.62
CA CYS A 33 -1.33 0.54 2.79
C CYS A 33 -2.84 0.64 2.99
N THR A 34 -3.28 0.64 4.24
CA THR A 34 -4.66 0.90 4.60
C THR A 34 -5.08 2.34 4.25
N ASP A 35 -6.35 2.54 3.96
CA ASP A 35 -6.98 3.83 3.66
C ASP A 35 -7.84 4.37 4.82
N LEU A 36 -8.08 3.56 5.86
CA LEU A 36 -8.80 3.95 7.07
C LEU A 36 -7.84 4.06 8.26
N SER A 37 -8.09 5.04 9.13
CA SER A 37 -7.19 5.32 10.25
C SER A 37 -7.28 4.24 11.35
N GLU A 38 -8.47 3.68 11.51
CA GLU A 38 -8.80 2.59 12.43
C GLU A 38 -8.17 1.24 12.02
N ASP A 39 -8.03 0.99 10.73
CA ASP A 39 -7.58 -0.29 10.19
C ASP A 39 -6.09 -0.54 10.41
N GLY A 40 -5.29 0.51 10.56
CA GLY A 40 -3.84 0.37 10.78
C GLY A 40 -3.51 -0.47 12.01
N ALA A 41 -4.26 -0.29 13.11
CA ALA A 41 -4.08 -1.08 14.33
C ALA A 41 -4.54 -2.54 14.14
N LEU A 42 -5.67 -2.74 13.45
CA LEU A 42 -6.25 -4.06 13.20
C LEU A 42 -5.36 -4.91 12.29
N GLU A 43 -4.91 -4.35 11.17
CA GLU A 43 -4.00 -5.02 10.23
C GLU A 43 -2.65 -5.35 10.88
N SER A 44 -2.11 -4.43 11.68
CA SER A 44 -0.86 -4.64 12.42
C SER A 44 -1.00 -5.79 13.44
N GLN A 45 -2.08 -5.81 14.21
CA GLN A 45 -2.35 -6.91 15.15
C GLN A 45 -2.52 -8.23 14.40
N TYR A 46 -3.23 -8.23 13.29
CA TYR A 46 -3.40 -9.45 12.49
C TYR A 46 -2.04 -10.00 12.03
N PHE A 47 -1.17 -9.18 11.43
CA PHE A 47 0.12 -9.62 10.92
C PHE A 47 1.11 -10.01 12.03
N PHE A 48 1.29 -9.15 13.03
CA PHE A 48 2.37 -9.31 14.02
C PHE A 48 1.98 -10.12 15.25
N ASP A 49 0.68 -10.40 15.47
CA ASP A 49 0.22 -11.17 16.61
C ASP A 49 -0.50 -12.46 16.17
N ILE A 50 -1.60 -12.34 15.43
CA ILE A 50 -2.45 -13.49 15.10
C ILE A 50 -1.76 -14.42 14.10
N LEU A 51 -1.23 -13.85 13.02
CA LEU A 51 -0.57 -14.60 11.95
C LEU A 51 0.81 -15.12 12.40
N ALA A 52 1.58 -14.33 13.15
CA ALA A 52 2.91 -14.72 13.63
C ALA A 52 2.88 -15.85 14.67
N ARG A 53 1.76 -16.07 15.35
CA ARG A 53 1.56 -17.18 16.32
C ARG A 53 1.16 -18.51 15.66
N LYS A 54 0.85 -18.52 14.37
CA LYS A 54 0.61 -19.75 13.60
C LYS A 54 1.93 -20.33 13.10
#